data_AF-A0A9P6KXQ4-F1
#
_entry.id   AF-A0A9P6KXQ4-F1
#
_cell.length_a   1.000
_cell.length_b   1.000
_cell.length_c   1.000
_cell.angle_alpha   90.00
_cell.angle_beta   90.00
_cell.angle_gamma   90.00
#
_symmetry.space_group_name_H-M   'P 1'
#
loop_
_entity.id
_entity.type
_entity.pdbx_description
1 polymer ?
#
loop_
_entity_poly.entity_id
_entity_poly.type
_entity_poly.pdbx_seq_one_letter_code
_entity_poly.pdbx_strand_id
1 'polypeptide(L)'
;MQEINKLSFDMATVAKSIEGYSGEDTVDIETWLKEVMLLGKLAELDDQSMVKLLIFKLKGKARSYIITMVNGEIDGLTLSALLGGLRSRFGNSKRTDENLEIF
;
A
#
# COMPACT_ATOMS: atom_id res chain seq x y z
N MET A 1 26.32 -16.47 26.71
CA MET A 1 25.68 -16.61 25.38
C MET A 1 24.47 -15.68 25.43
N GLN A 2 24.58 -14.47 24.88
CA GLN A 2 23.46 -13.52 24.88
C GLN A 2 22.44 -14.01 23.86
N GLU A 3 21.20 -14.23 24.30
CA GLU A 3 20.07 -14.41 23.41
C GLU A 3 19.98 -13.16 22.54
N ILE A 4 20.28 -13.31 21.25
CA ILE A 4 19.89 -12.32 20.25
C ILE A 4 18.37 -12.33 20.32
N ASN A 5 17.78 -11.30 20.93
CA ASN A 5 16.36 -11.00 20.84
C ASN A 5 16.01 -11.04 19.35
N LYS A 6 15.43 -12.15 18.89
CA LYS A 6 14.80 -12.21 17.58
C LYS A 6 13.66 -11.21 17.65
N LEU A 7 13.88 -10.02 17.10
CA LEU A 7 12.82 -9.06 16.85
C LEU A 7 11.77 -9.77 16.01
N SER A 8 10.70 -10.24 16.64
CA SER A 8 9.53 -10.78 15.95
C SER A 8 8.71 -9.59 15.46
N PHE A 9 8.71 -9.34 14.16
CA PHE A 9 7.84 -8.33 13.57
C PHE A 9 6.48 -8.97 13.31
N ASP A 10 5.44 -8.47 13.98
CA ASP A 10 4.05 -8.90 13.73
C ASP A 10 3.31 -7.87 12.85
N MET A 11 2.12 -8.25 12.37
CA MET A 11 1.28 -7.38 11.54
C MET A 11 0.95 -6.04 12.25
N ALA A 12 0.78 -6.06 13.57
CA ALA A 12 0.46 -4.87 14.34
C ALA A 12 1.64 -3.88 14.36
N THR A 13 2.87 -4.39 14.45
CA THR A 13 4.11 -3.63 14.38
C THR A 13 4.30 -3.03 13.00
N VAL A 14 4.14 -3.83 11.95
CA VAL A 14 4.18 -3.35 10.56
C VAL A 14 3.14 -2.27 10.32
N ALA A 15 1.90 -2.49 10.77
CA ALA A 15 0.87 -1.49 10.69
C ALA A 15 1.30 -0.20 11.41
N LYS A 16 1.82 -0.24 12.64
CA LYS A 16 2.26 0.99 13.33
C LYS A 16 3.37 1.74 12.59
N SER A 17 4.25 1.04 11.90
CA SER A 17 5.38 1.63 11.16
C SER A 17 5.02 2.28 9.83
N ILE A 18 3.87 1.96 9.25
CA ILE A 18 3.44 2.46 7.94
C ILE A 18 2.49 3.65 8.10
N GLU A 19 2.79 4.76 7.43
CA GLU A 19 1.87 5.89 7.34
C GLU A 19 0.63 5.56 6.50
N GLY A 20 -0.49 6.21 6.80
CA GLY A 20 -1.73 5.98 6.04
C GLY A 20 -1.72 6.73 4.72
N TYR A 21 -2.21 6.11 3.65
CA TYR A 21 -2.27 6.71 2.32
C TYR A 21 -3.67 7.26 2.01
N SER A 22 -3.78 8.58 1.80
CA SER A 22 -5.05 9.26 1.53
C SER A 22 -5.44 9.31 0.05
N GLY A 23 -4.49 9.13 -0.87
CA GLY A 23 -4.69 9.41 -2.30
C GLY A 23 -4.62 10.90 -2.64
N GLU A 24 -3.87 11.68 -1.85
CA GLU A 24 -3.53 13.09 -2.13
C GLU A 24 -2.18 13.20 -2.84
N ASP A 25 -2.01 14.26 -3.63
CA ASP A 25 -0.90 14.41 -4.59
C ASP A 25 0.49 14.58 -3.95
N THR A 26 0.58 14.70 -2.63
CA THR A 26 1.85 14.89 -1.91
C THR A 26 2.61 13.59 -1.65
N VAL A 27 1.94 12.43 -1.71
CA VAL A 27 2.55 11.12 -1.46
C VAL A 27 2.54 10.28 -2.72
N ASP A 28 3.72 9.89 -3.19
CA ASP A 28 3.85 8.97 -4.31
C ASP A 28 3.38 7.56 -3.94
N ILE A 29 2.37 7.07 -4.65
CA ILE A 29 1.79 5.75 -4.39
C ILE A 29 2.79 4.62 -4.60
N GLU A 30 3.71 4.74 -5.57
CA GLU A 30 4.68 3.67 -5.82
C GLU A 30 5.67 3.53 -4.68
N THR A 31 6.18 4.65 -4.18
CA THR A 31 7.05 4.66 -3.00
C THR A 31 6.34 4.07 -1.79
N TRP A 32 5.11 4.51 -1.52
CA TRP A 32 4.32 4.01 -0.41
C TRP A 32 4.02 2.51 -0.51
N LEU A 33 3.63 2.02 -1.69
CA LEU A 33 3.39 0.58 -1.92
C LEU A 33 4.66 -0.24 -1.71
N LYS A 34 5.82 0.23 -2.19
CA LYS A 34 7.10 -0.47 -2.00
C LYS A 34 7.47 -0.56 -0.52
N GLU A 35 7.24 0.50 0.25
CA GLU A 35 7.48 0.52 1.69
C GLU A 35 6.59 -0.52 2.41
N VAL A 36 5.29 -0.51 2.13
CA VAL A 36 4.34 -1.49 2.71
C VAL A 36 4.77 -2.92 2.39
N MET A 37 5.13 -3.19 1.13
CA MET A 37 5.57 -4.51 0.68
C MET A 37 6.89 -4.94 1.34
N LEU A 38 7.83 -4.03 1.53
CA LEU A 38 9.10 -4.30 2.19
C LEU A 38 8.86 -4.71 3.66
N LEU A 39 8.11 -3.91 4.40
CA LEU A 39 7.84 -4.15 5.81
C LEU A 39 6.97 -5.40 6.02
N GLY A 40 6.00 -5.65 5.14
CA GLY A 40 5.18 -6.86 5.17
C GLY A 40 6.00 -8.13 4.93
N LYS A 41 6.94 -8.11 3.98
CA LYS A 41 7.85 -9.24 3.74
C LYS A 41 8.78 -9.48 4.92
N LEU A 42 9.28 -8.42 5.57
CA LEU A 42 10.12 -8.55 6.77
C LEU A 42 9.37 -9.20 7.94
N ALA A 43 8.05 -9.06 7.99
CA ALA A 43 7.18 -9.71 8.96
C ALA A 43 6.55 -11.01 8.45
N GLU A 44 7.02 -11.55 7.31
CA GLU A 44 6.55 -12.80 6.72
C GLU A 44 5.02 -12.84 6.48
N LEU A 45 4.42 -11.68 6.17
CA LEU A 45 2.99 -11.59 5.90
C LEU A 45 2.65 -12.28 4.58
N ASP A 46 1.62 -13.12 4.62
CA ASP A 46 1.02 -13.70 3.43
C ASP A 46 0.19 -12.67 2.64
N ASP A 47 -0.20 -13.02 1.42
CA ASP A 47 -0.94 -12.12 0.52
C ASP A 47 -2.25 -11.63 1.14
N GLN A 48 -2.94 -12.48 1.91
CA GLN A 48 -4.19 -12.10 2.58
C GLN A 48 -3.97 -11.09 3.69
N SER A 49 -2.92 -11.26 4.49
CA SER A 49 -2.51 -10.31 5.51
C SER A 49 -2.05 -8.99 4.88
N MET A 50 -1.38 -9.04 3.74
CA MET A 50 -0.98 -7.87 2.96
C MET A 50 -2.18 -7.10 2.43
N VAL A 51 -3.20 -7.77 1.88
CA VAL A 51 -4.46 -7.15 1.45
C VAL A 51 -5.13 -6.42 2.61
N LYS A 52 -5.27 -7.10 3.77
CA LYS A 52 -5.87 -6.50 4.97
C LYS A 52 -5.09 -5.27 5.43
N LEU A 53 -3.76 -5.38 5.52
CA LEU A 53 -2.87 -4.30 5.93
C LEU A 53 -3.04 -3.06 5.03
N LEU A 54 -3.00 -3.27 3.71
CA LEU A 54 -3.20 -2.20 2.73
C LEU A 54 -4.54 -1.51 2.95
N ILE A 55 -5.65 -2.27 3.01
CA ILE A 55 -7.00 -1.71 3.21
C ILE A 55 -7.09 -0.89 4.51
N PHE A 56 -6.52 -1.40 5.62
CA PHE A 56 -6.51 -0.66 6.89
C PHE A 56 -5.72 0.65 6.81
N LYS A 57 -4.69 0.70 5.96
CA LYS A 57 -3.83 1.88 5.79
C LYS A 57 -4.31 2.88 4.77
N LEU A 58 -5.23 2.52 3.89
CA LEU A 58 -5.89 3.47 3.02
C LEU A 58 -6.82 4.39 3.82
N LYS A 59 -6.84 5.66 3.44
CA LYS A 59 -7.68 6.73 4.01
C LYS A 59 -8.27 7.56 2.86
N GLY A 60 -9.19 8.47 3.18
CA GLY A 60 -9.69 9.49 2.24
C GLY A 60 -10.15 8.95 0.87
N LYS A 61 -9.62 9.53 -0.20
CA LYS A 61 -9.95 9.17 -1.61
C LYS A 61 -9.53 7.75 -1.93
N ALA A 62 -8.39 7.29 -1.42
CA ALA A 62 -7.89 5.95 -1.70
C ALA A 62 -8.77 4.86 -1.07
N ARG A 63 -9.23 5.07 0.18
CA ARG A 63 -10.20 4.15 0.81
C ARG A 63 -11.53 4.14 0.06
N SER A 64 -12.03 5.32 -0.32
CA SER A 64 -13.29 5.45 -1.06
C SER A 64 -13.23 4.70 -2.40
N TYR A 65 -12.11 4.84 -3.12
CA TYR A 65 -11.88 4.12 -4.36
C TYR A 65 -11.94 2.60 -4.18
N ILE A 66 -11.25 2.05 -3.17
CA ILE A 66 -11.28 0.60 -2.94
C ILE A 66 -12.67 0.11 -2.57
N ILE A 67 -13.40 0.83 -1.71
CA ILE A 67 -14.80 0.48 -1.38
C ILE A 67 -15.66 0.39 -2.64
N THR A 68 -15.50 1.33 -3.58
CA THR A 68 -16.20 1.30 -4.88
C THR A 68 -15.71 0.17 -5.77
N MET A 69 -14.40 -0.04 -5.86
CA MET A 69 -13.79 -1.09 -6.71
C MET A 69 -14.27 -2.49 -6.34
N VAL A 70 -14.42 -2.74 -5.03
CA VAL A 70 -14.83 -4.04 -4.49
C VAL A 70 -16.34 -4.11 -4.23
N ASN A 71 -17.08 -3.01 -4.48
CA ASN A 71 -18.50 -2.90 -4.18
C ASN A 71 -18.88 -3.32 -2.74
N GLY A 72 -17.99 -3.06 -1.78
CA GLY A 72 -18.16 -3.48 -0.37
C GLY A 72 -17.86 -4.96 -0.07
N GLU A 73 -17.55 -5.78 -1.08
CA GLU A 73 -17.26 -7.21 -0.95
C GLU A 73 -15.78 -7.49 -1.22
N ILE A 74 -15.03 -7.89 -0.18
CA ILE A 74 -13.58 -8.13 -0.30
C ILE A 74 -13.22 -9.57 -0.71
N ASP A 75 -14.22 -10.44 -0.81
CA ASP A 75 -14.01 -11.85 -1.10
C ASP A 75 -13.46 -12.03 -2.51
N GLY A 76 -12.34 -12.75 -2.63
CA GLY A 76 -11.66 -12.96 -3.90
C GLY A 76 -10.78 -11.78 -4.36
N LEU A 77 -10.69 -10.69 -3.60
CA LEU A 77 -9.72 -9.63 -3.89
C LEU A 77 -8.30 -10.16 -3.70
N THR A 78 -7.55 -10.25 -4.79
CA THR A 78 -6.14 -10.64 -4.74
C THR A 78 -5.24 -9.44 -4.47
N LEU A 79 -4.07 -9.69 -3.88
CA LEU A 79 -3.05 -8.67 -3.68
C LEU A 79 -2.67 -7.99 -5.01
N SER A 80 -2.51 -8.78 -6.08
CA SER A 80 -2.19 -8.26 -7.41
C SER A 80 -3.26 -7.30 -7.94
N ALA A 81 -4.54 -7.67 -7.82
CA ALA A 81 -5.65 -6.81 -8.24
C ALA A 81 -5.71 -5.50 -7.44
N LEU A 82 -5.53 -5.58 -6.12
CA LEU A 82 -5.50 -4.41 -5.25
C LEU A 82 -4.36 -3.45 -5.63
N LEU A 83 -3.13 -3.98 -5.79
CA LEU A 83 -1.97 -3.18 -6.19
C LEU A 83 -2.18 -2.56 -7.58
N GLY A 84 -2.69 -3.33 -8.54
CA GLY A 84 -2.98 -2.85 -9.89
C GLY A 84 -4.00 -1.71 -9.89
N GLY A 85 -5.08 -1.83 -9.13
CA GLY A 85 -6.10 -0.78 -8.99
C GLY A 85 -5.55 0.51 -8.38
N LEU A 86 -4.81 0.40 -7.27
CA LEU A 86 -4.18 1.56 -6.61
C LEU A 86 -3.20 2.29 -7.55
N ARG A 87 -2.35 1.54 -8.25
CA ARG A 87 -1.40 2.11 -9.23
C ARG A 87 -2.12 2.76 -10.40
N SER A 88 -3.13 2.10 -10.95
CA SER A 88 -3.90 2.65 -12.07
C SER A 88 -4.60 3.96 -11.69
N ARG A 89 -5.14 4.02 -10.47
CA ARG A 89 -5.89 5.20 -9.98
C ARG A 89 -4.99 6.35 -9.55
N PHE A 90 -3.87 6.07 -8.88
CA PHE A 90 -3.07 7.08 -8.19
C PHE A 90 -1.63 7.21 -8.71
N GLY A 91 -1.19 6.33 -9.62
CA GLY A 91 0.19 6.30 -10.14
C GLY A 91 0.51 7.38 -11.18
N ASN A 92 -0.42 8.27 -11.50
CA ASN A 92 -0.31 9.21 -12.62
C ASN A 92 -0.38 10.70 -12.22
N SER A 93 0.17 11.10 -11.08
CA SER A 93 0.33 12.54 -10.76
C SER A 93 1.69 13.12 -11.17
N LYS A 94 2.62 12.35 -11.77
CA LYS A 94 3.97 12.83 -12.14
C LYS A 94 4.45 12.57 -13.58
N ARG A 95 3.60 12.05 -14.47
CA ARG A 95 3.99 11.80 -15.87
C ARG A 95 3.79 12.99 -16.81
N THR A 96 3.45 14.17 -16.29
CA THR A 96 3.21 15.37 -17.11
C THR A 96 4.34 16.38 -17.04
N ASP A 97 5.37 16.16 -16.22
CA ASP A 97 6.56 17.04 -16.20
C ASP A 97 7.65 16.59 -17.20
N GLU A 98 7.61 15.36 -17.71
CA GLU A 98 8.56 14.88 -18.74
C GLU A 98 8.18 15.24 -20.18
N ASN A 99 7.02 15.87 -20.42
CA ASN A 99 6.59 16.34 -21.74
C ASN A 99 6.60 17.88 -21.90
N LEU A 100 7.19 18.60 -20.95
CA LEU A 100 7.38 20.06 -21.00
C LEU A 100 8.86 20.48 -21.02
N GLU A 101 9.75 19.62 -21.49
CA GLU A 101 10.98 20.07 -22.18
C GLU A 101 10.65 20.05 -23.70
N ILE A 102 9.77 20.94 -24.20
CA ILE A 102 10.11 22.22 -24.85
C ILE A 102 11.33 22.04 -25.78
N PHE A 103 11.10 21.87 -27.08
CA PHE A 103 11.09 22.95 -28.10
C PHE A 103 12.43 23.70 -28.23
#